data_AF-A0A8J3G195-F1
#
_entry.id   AF-A0A8J3G195-F1
#
_cell.length_a   1.000
_cell.length_b   1.000
_cell.length_c   1.000
_cell.angle_alpha   90.00
_cell.angle_beta   90.00
_cell.angle_gamma   90.00
#
_symmetry.space_group_name_H-M   'P 1'
#
loop_
_entity.id
_entity.type
_entity.pdbx_description
1 polymer ?
#
loop_
_entity_poly.entity_id
_entity_poly.type
_entity_poly.pdbx_seq_one_letter_code
_entity_poly.pdbx_strand_id
1 'polypeptide(L)' 'MSADTREQIKMMFDTLEEAVSYAQSNGIPHHVLGTQDMKRIPRSYSENFAFDRKLPWTH' A
#
# COMPACT_ATOMS: atom_id res chain seq x y z
N MET A 1 -13.00 -0.20 -33.35
CA MET A 1 -13.70 -0.55 -32.10
C MET A 1 -13.07 -1.83 -31.58
N SER A 2 -12.00 -1.72 -30.78
CA SER A 2 -11.28 -2.91 -30.30
C SER A 2 -11.98 -3.43 -29.04
N ALA A 3 -12.66 -4.56 -29.16
CA ALA A 3 -13.34 -5.27 -28.08
C ALA A 3 -12.32 -6.12 -27.30
N ASP A 4 -11.38 -5.44 -26.64
CA ASP A 4 -10.35 -6.13 -25.87
C ASP A 4 -10.85 -6.34 -24.43
N THR A 5 -11.58 -7.43 -24.21
CA THR A 5 -12.03 -7.92 -22.89
C THR A 5 -10.87 -8.55 -22.11
N ARG A 6 -9.79 -7.79 -21.91
CA ARG A 6 -8.78 -8.11 -20.90
C ARG A 6 -9.37 -7.77 -19.53
N GLU A 7 -10.19 -8.67 -19.00
CA GLU A 7 -10.71 -8.57 -17.65
C GLU A 7 -9.53 -8.58 -16.65
N GLN A 8 -9.31 -7.44 -16.00
CA GLN A 8 -8.35 -7.35 -14.91
C GLN A 8 -9.01 -7.89 -13.65
N ILE A 9 -8.65 -9.11 -13.25
CA ILE A 9 -9.15 -9.73 -12.03
C ILE A 9 -8.28 -9.28 -10.85
N LYS A 10 -8.91 -8.72 -9.81
CA LYS A 10 -8.25 -8.45 -8.53
C LYS A 10 -8.71 -9.49 -7.51
N MET A 11 -7.75 -10.14 -6.87
CA MET A 11 -8.00 -11.13 -5.81
C MET A 11 -7.34 -10.62 -4.52
N MET A 12 -8.05 -10.76 -3.41
CA MET A 12 -7.56 -10.46 -2.08
C MET A 12 -7.30 -11.78 -1.37
N PHE A 13 -6.17 -11.87 -0.68
CA PHE A 13 -5.77 -13.03 0.12
C PHE A 13 -5.51 -12.57 1.54
N ASP A 14 -5.75 -13.45 2.52
CA ASP A 14 -5.48 -13.16 3.93
C ASP A 14 -3.98 -13.17 4.22
N THR A 15 -3.23 -14.02 3.51
CA THR A 15 -1.78 -14.18 3.69
C THR A 15 -1.01 -14.05 2.38
N LEU A 16 0.25 -13.62 2.51
CA LEU A 16 1.19 -13.54 1.38
C LEU A 16 1.50 -14.94 0.82
N GLU A 17 1.64 -15.94 1.69
CA GLU A 17 1.90 -17.33 1.29
C GLU A 17 0.78 -17.91 0.43
N GLU A 18 -0.49 -17.66 0.77
CA GLU A 18 -1.63 -18.10 -0.06
C GLU A 18 -1.61 -17.44 -1.43
N ALA A 19 -1.37 -16.12 -1.50
CA ALA A 19 -1.28 -15.40 -2.77
C ALA A 19 -0.16 -15.96 -3.67
N VAL A 20 1.01 -16.24 -3.07
CA VAL A 20 2.17 -16.81 -3.77
C VAL A 20 1.90 -18.24 -4.21
N SER A 21 1.32 -19.08 -3.35
CA SER A 21 0.96 -20.47 -3.69
C SER A 21 -0.05 -20.50 -4.85
N TYR A 22 -1.07 -19.64 -4.81
CA TYR A 22 -2.04 -19.51 -5.89
C TYR A 22 -1.37 -19.11 -7.20
N ALA A 23 -0.50 -18.10 -7.19
CA ALA A 23 0.23 -17.67 -8.38
C ALA A 23 1.14 -18.78 -8.94
N GLN A 24 1.83 -19.51 -8.08
CA GLN A 24 2.69 -20.64 -8.47
C GLN A 24 1.89 -21.79 -9.08
N SER A 25 0.78 -22.20 -8.43
CA SER A 25 -0.09 -23.28 -8.93
C SER A 25 -0.71 -22.96 -10.28
N ASN A 26 -1.00 -21.68 -10.54
CA ASN A 26 -1.54 -21.22 -11.81
C ASN A 26 -0.46 -20.86 -12.85
N GLY A 27 0.83 -20.99 -12.51
CA GLY A 27 1.94 -20.62 -13.40
C GLY A 27 1.98 -19.12 -13.73
N ILE A 28 1.42 -18.27 -12.85
CA ILE A 28 1.33 -16.83 -13.06
C ILE A 28 2.63 -16.19 -12.54
N PRO A 29 3.38 -15.46 -13.39
CA PRO A 29 4.51 -14.68 -12.93
C PRO A 29 4.01 -13.60 -11.97
N HIS A 30 4.58 -13.57 -10.76
CA HIS A 30 4.17 -12.67 -9.68
C HIS A 30 5.36 -11.91 -9.12
N HIS A 31 5.09 -10.76 -8.50
CA HIS A 31 6.08 -9.97 -7.79
C HIS A 31 5.54 -9.63 -6.40
N VAL A 32 6.31 -9.98 -5.36
CA VAL A 32 5.94 -9.70 -3.97
C VAL A 32 6.41 -8.30 -3.61
N LEU A 33 5.45 -7.42 -3.35
CA LEU A 33 5.72 -6.11 -2.75
C LEU A 33 5.70 -6.27 -1.23
N GLY A 34 6.74 -5.77 -0.56
CA GLY A 34 6.81 -5.80 0.91
C GLY A 34 5.60 -5.08 1.52
N THR A 35 5.09 -5.60 2.64
CA THR A 35 4.02 -4.93 3.37
C THR A 35 4.47 -3.53 3.76
N GLN A 36 3.68 -2.52 3.42
CA GLN A 36 4.00 -1.16 3.82
C GLN A 36 3.60 -1.01 5.29
N ASP A 37 4.57 -1.20 6.19
CA ASP A 37 4.40 -0.82 7.59
C ASP A 37 4.09 0.68 7.65
N MET A 38 2.80 1.01 7.83
CA MET A 38 2.40 2.36 8.14
C MET A 38 3.02 2.74 9.48
N LYS A 39 4.13 3.49 9.42
CA LYS A 39 4.71 4.07 10.61
C LYS A 39 3.66 4.97 11.25
N ARG A 40 3.16 4.57 12.42
CA ARG A 40 2.24 5.41 13.20
C ARG A 40 3.01 6.62 13.66
N ILE A 41 2.82 7.75 12.98
CA ILE A 41 3.40 9.03 13.39
C ILE A 41 2.46 9.58 14.47
N PRO A 42 2.85 9.59 15.75
CA PRO A 42 2.07 10.31 16.75
C PRO A 42 2.06 11.78 16.34
N ARG A 43 0.88 12.35 16.14
CA ARG A 43 0.69 13.78 15.93
C ARG A 43 -0.13 14.29 17.11
N SER A 44 0.46 15.16 17.91
CA SER A 44 -0.24 15.90 18.95
C SER A 44 -0.60 17.28 18.42
N TYR A 45 -1.82 17.74 18.69
CA TYR A 45 -2.27 19.08 18.35
C TYR A 45 -1.38 20.17 18.99
N SER A 46 -0.82 19.88 20.16
CA SER A 46 0.12 20.78 20.87
C SER A 46 1.43 21.01 20.10
N GLU A 47 1.86 20.06 19.26
CA GLU A 47 3.07 20.20 18.43
C GLU A 47 2.88 21.25 17.32
N ASN A 48 1.65 21.69 17.04
CA ASN A 48 1.42 22.76 16.07
C ASN A 48 1.88 24.14 16.57
N PHE A 49 1.95 24.32 17.90
CA PHE A 49 2.26 25.61 18.55
C PHE A 49 3.62 25.61 19.26
N ALA A 50 4.43 24.56 19.09
CA ALA A 50 5.74 24.47 19.71
C ALA A 50 6.69 25.59 19.19
N PHE A 51 7.36 26.28 20.12
CA PHE A 51 8.26 27.41 19.81
C PHE A 51 9.52 27.00 19.01
N ASP A 52 9.93 25.74 19.07
CA ASP A 52 11.09 25.19 18.34
C ASP A 52 10.77 24.72 16.90
N ARG A 53 9.54 24.93 16.44
CA ARG A 53 9.11 24.42 15.13
C ARG A 53 9.74 25.23 13.99
N LYS A 54 10.71 24.62 13.30
CA LYS A 54 11.52 25.26 12.23
C LYS A 54 10.78 25.54 10.91
N LEU A 55 9.55 25.05 10.73
CA LEU A 55 8.78 25.25 9.50
C LEU A 55 7.51 26.05 9.81
N PRO A 56 7.35 27.25 9.22
CA PRO A 56 6.12 28.02 9.37
C PRO A 56 4.97 27.29 8.67
N TRP A 57 3.79 27.31 9.30
CA TRP A 57 2.54 26.95 8.65
C TRP A 57 2.27 27.95 7.53
N THR A 58 2.36 27.51 6.27
CA THR A 58 1.81 28.27 5.16
C THR A 58 0.29 28.22 5.25
N HIS A 59 -0.32 29.41 5.22
CA HIS A 59 -1.76 29.67 5.28
C HIS A 59 -2.54 28.98 4.16
#